data_AF-A0ABD5JI66-F1
#
_entry.id   AF-A0ABD5JI66-F1
#
_cell.length_a   1.000
_cell.length_b   1.000
_cell.length_c   1.000
_cell.angle_alpha   90.00
_cell.angle_beta   90.00
_cell.angle_gamma   90.00
#
_symmetry.space_group_name_H-M   'P 1'
#
loop_
_entity.id
_entity.type
_entity.pdbx_description
1 polymer ?
#
loop_
_entity_poly.entity_id
_entity_poly.type
_entity_poly.pdbx_seq_one_letter_code
_entity_poly.pdbx_strand_id
1 'polypeptide(L)'
;MTAPPPPPPMPSHWHCYRWTGERRTYDDESSRRPPHLVVQDISPQEWQQIAAASPAFMASEVPPLEVPHWLLRPARMIKATFEAPDKASAWYRDQVSDLSPSFLTDHDKNSARQADWFAAADDRLGWGGDIVGGWYLRGTGFASVQVVACSPNRIRPTIPCPMR
;
A
#
# COMPACT_ATOMS: atom_id res chain seq x y z
N MET A 1 29.90 26.40 -1.42
CA MET A 1 29.38 25.05 -1.75
C MET A 1 28.44 24.65 -0.63
N THR A 2 27.14 24.62 -0.88
CA THR A 2 26.13 24.21 0.12
C THR A 2 26.18 22.70 0.22
N ALA A 3 26.28 22.15 1.44
CA ALA A 3 26.21 20.71 1.65
C ALA A 3 24.89 20.14 1.10
N PRO A 4 24.87 18.93 0.51
CA PRO A 4 23.62 18.31 0.10
C PRO A 4 22.70 18.14 1.31
N PRO A 5 21.38 18.33 1.15
CA PRO A 5 20.44 18.10 2.23
C PRO A 5 20.55 16.66 2.74
N PRO A 6 20.37 16.43 4.06
CA PRO A 6 20.38 15.08 4.60
C PRO A 6 19.33 14.21 3.91
N PRO A 7 19.59 12.90 3.76
CA PRO A 7 18.59 11.98 3.21
C PRO A 7 17.33 12.03 4.08
N PRO A 8 16.14 11.90 3.47
CA PRO A 8 14.89 11.89 4.22
C PRO A 8 14.91 10.75 5.25
N PRO A 9 14.26 10.94 6.41
CA PRO A 9 14.20 9.89 7.43
C PRO A 9 13.53 8.64 6.86
N MET A 10 14.10 7.48 7.17
CA MET A 10 13.51 6.20 6.82
C MET A 10 12.22 5.97 7.62
N PRO A 11 11.20 5.33 7.01
CA PRO A 11 9.99 4.95 7.74
C PRO A 11 10.35 3.96 8.85
N SER A 12 9.60 4.00 9.96
CA SER A 12 9.81 3.04 11.06
C SER A 12 9.39 1.61 10.70
N HIS A 13 8.36 1.48 9.86
CA HIS A 13 7.83 0.18 9.45
C HIS A 13 7.34 0.22 8.01
N TRP A 14 7.25 -0.96 7.42
CA TRP A 14 6.51 -1.25 6.20
C TRP A 14 5.37 -2.20 6.54
N HIS A 15 4.14 -1.73 6.36
CA HIS A 15 2.94 -2.53 6.58
C HIS A 15 2.45 -3.12 5.27
N CYS A 16 2.21 -4.43 5.28
CA CYS A 16 1.92 -5.22 4.12
C CYS A 16 0.42 -5.55 4.05
N TYR A 17 -0.18 -5.33 2.88
CA TYR A 17 -1.60 -5.57 2.63
C TYR A 17 -1.78 -6.44 1.39
N ARG A 18 -2.78 -7.31 1.42
CA ARG A 18 -3.19 -8.14 0.28
C ARG A 18 -4.70 -8.21 0.25
N TRP A 19 -5.24 -8.07 -0.95
CA TRP A 19 -6.66 -8.25 -1.21
C TRP A 19 -6.86 -9.04 -2.50
N THR A 20 -7.87 -9.91 -2.53
CA THR A 20 -8.31 -10.62 -3.73
C THR A 20 -9.83 -10.74 -3.66
N GLY A 21 -10.51 -10.37 -4.74
CA GLY A 21 -11.97 -10.38 -4.78
C GLY A 21 -12.50 -10.04 -6.16
N GLU A 22 -13.81 -9.79 -6.24
CA GLU A 22 -14.43 -9.40 -7.51
C GLU A 22 -14.01 -7.98 -7.93
N ARG A 23 -13.71 -7.81 -9.21
CA ARG A 23 -13.41 -6.51 -9.83
C ARG A 23 -14.50 -5.49 -9.57
N ARG A 24 -15.78 -5.89 -9.60
CA ARG A 24 -16.90 -4.97 -9.33
C ARG A 24 -16.82 -4.36 -7.93
N THR A 25 -16.38 -5.12 -6.93
CA THR A 25 -16.18 -4.62 -5.56
C THR A 25 -14.99 -3.66 -5.50
N TYR A 26 -13.94 -3.91 -6.27
CA TYR A 26 -12.82 -2.98 -6.42
C TYR A 26 -13.24 -1.69 -7.12
N ASP A 27 -14.07 -1.76 -8.15
CA ASP A 27 -14.54 -0.61 -8.94
C ASP A 27 -15.51 0.29 -8.14
N ASP A 28 -16.07 -0.18 -7.02
CA ASP A 28 -16.86 0.65 -6.10
C ASP A 28 -15.94 1.54 -5.24
N GLU A 29 -15.75 2.77 -5.72
CA GLU A 29 -14.93 3.78 -5.06
C GLU A 29 -15.47 4.27 -3.72
N SER A 30 -16.78 4.10 -3.45
CA SER A 30 -17.44 4.72 -2.29
C SER A 30 -16.83 4.28 -0.96
N SER A 31 -16.40 3.01 -0.88
CA SER A 31 -15.76 2.42 0.30
C SER A 31 -14.22 2.56 0.31
N ARG A 32 -13.65 3.11 -0.77
CA ARG A 32 -12.19 3.20 -0.99
C ARG A 32 -11.61 4.58 -0.68
N ARG A 33 -12.47 5.55 -0.33
CA ARG A 33 -12.06 6.91 0.04
C ARG A 33 -12.53 7.29 1.45
N PRO A 34 -11.70 7.93 2.26
CA PRO A 34 -12.19 8.66 3.42
C PRO A 34 -13.06 9.86 2.95
N PRO A 35 -14.01 10.32 3.78
CA PRO A 35 -14.92 11.41 3.42
C PRO A 35 -14.17 12.75 3.33
N HIS A 36 -14.45 13.49 2.26
CA HIS A 36 -14.17 14.92 2.09
C HIS A 36 -12.70 15.36 2.21
N LEU A 37 -11.79 14.77 1.45
CA LEU A 37 -10.42 15.28 1.34
C LEU A 37 -10.29 16.33 0.23
N VAL A 38 -10.06 17.59 0.61
CA VAL A 38 -9.71 18.69 -0.32
C VAL A 38 -8.39 19.38 0.07
N VAL A 39 -7.76 18.97 1.18
CA VAL A 39 -6.60 19.66 1.78
C VAL A 39 -5.44 18.69 2.02
N GLN A 40 -4.21 19.15 1.75
CA GLN A 40 -2.99 18.34 1.86
C GLN A 40 -2.39 18.33 3.28
N ASP A 41 -2.63 19.39 4.06
CA ASP A 41 -2.01 19.62 5.37
C ASP A 41 -2.93 19.20 6.53
N ILE A 42 -3.36 17.94 6.53
CA ILE A 42 -4.23 17.38 7.57
C ILE A 42 -3.36 16.94 8.74
N SER A 43 -3.69 17.37 9.95
CA SER A 43 -2.98 16.94 11.16
C SER A 43 -3.28 15.47 11.53
N PRO A 44 -2.43 14.81 12.34
CA PRO A 44 -2.71 13.45 12.80
C PRO A 44 -4.07 13.28 13.50
N GLN A 45 -4.51 14.30 14.27
CA GLN A 45 -5.79 14.28 14.97
C GLN A 45 -6.97 14.39 14.00
N GLU A 46 -6.87 15.27 13.00
CA GLU A 46 -7.89 15.40 11.97
C GLU A 46 -8.01 14.12 11.12
N TRP A 47 -6.90 13.44 10.82
CA TRP A 47 -6.93 12.13 10.17
C TRP A 47 -7.75 11.10 10.95
N GLN A 48 -7.56 11.04 12.26
CA GLN A 48 -8.33 10.14 13.13
C GLN A 48 -9.82 10.48 13.13
N GLN A 49 -10.17 11.77 13.13
CA GLN A 49 -11.56 12.22 13.06
C GLN A 49 -12.22 11.89 11.72
N ILE A 50 -11.53 12.14 10.61
CA ILE A 50 -11.99 11.81 9.25
C ILE A 50 -12.22 10.30 9.11
N ALA A 51 -11.28 9.50 9.61
CA ALA A 51 -11.39 8.05 9.62
C ALA A 51 -12.58 7.57 10.48
N ALA A 52 -12.74 8.11 11.69
CA ALA A 52 -13.84 7.76 12.60
C ALA A 52 -15.22 8.15 12.04
N ALA A 53 -15.30 9.22 11.25
CA ALA A 53 -16.52 9.63 10.56
C ALA A 53 -16.92 8.70 9.39
N SER A 54 -16.09 7.70 9.04
CA SER A 54 -16.37 6.77 7.94
C SER A 54 -16.19 5.30 8.33
N PRO A 55 -17.17 4.72 9.05
CA PRO A 55 -17.14 3.30 9.40
C PRO A 55 -17.01 2.37 8.20
N ALA A 56 -17.65 2.70 7.07
CA ALA A 56 -17.59 1.90 5.85
C ALA A 56 -16.17 1.86 5.25
N PHE A 57 -15.48 3.00 5.20
CA PHE A 57 -14.08 3.08 4.75
C PHE A 57 -13.16 2.30 5.70
N MET A 58 -13.38 2.43 7.00
CA MET A 58 -12.59 1.76 8.05
C MET A 58 -12.78 0.25 8.09
N ALA A 59 -13.95 -0.24 7.68
CA ALA A 59 -14.27 -1.67 7.61
C ALA A 59 -13.88 -2.30 6.27
N SER A 60 -13.70 -1.51 5.20
CA SER A 60 -13.40 -2.00 3.87
C SER A 60 -12.03 -2.67 3.80
N GLU A 61 -12.00 -3.90 3.30
CA GLU A 61 -10.76 -4.61 2.97
C GLU A 61 -10.29 -4.33 1.54
N VAL A 62 -11.08 -3.61 0.76
CA VAL A 62 -10.78 -3.24 -0.63
C VAL A 62 -9.69 -2.17 -0.65
N PRO A 63 -8.66 -2.25 -1.50
CA PRO A 63 -7.59 -1.26 -1.54
C PRO A 63 -8.12 0.18 -1.64
N PRO A 64 -7.62 1.13 -0.81
CA PRO A 64 -8.03 2.52 -0.87
C PRO A 64 -7.59 3.18 -2.19
N LEU A 65 -8.15 4.35 -2.51
CA LEU A 65 -7.76 5.12 -3.69
C LEU A 65 -6.34 5.70 -3.57
N GLU A 66 -5.99 6.25 -2.39
CA GLU A 66 -4.60 6.60 -2.08
C GLU A 66 -4.01 5.55 -1.15
N VAL A 67 -2.84 5.04 -1.53
CA VAL A 67 -2.14 3.95 -0.84
C VAL A 67 -1.87 4.24 0.64
N PRO A 68 -1.44 5.45 1.05
CA PRO A 68 -1.18 5.74 2.46
C PRO A 68 -2.44 5.65 3.33
N HIS A 69 -3.65 5.73 2.75
CA HIS A 69 -4.88 5.59 3.52
C HIS A 69 -5.10 4.17 4.06
N TRP A 70 -4.31 3.18 3.65
CA TRP A 70 -4.23 1.91 4.36
C TRP A 70 -3.84 2.09 5.83
N LEU A 71 -2.97 3.06 6.14
CA LEU A 71 -2.49 3.33 7.50
C LEU A 71 -3.58 3.93 8.40
N LEU A 72 -4.65 4.47 7.83
CA LEU A 72 -5.82 4.94 8.59
C LEU A 72 -6.67 3.76 9.08
N ARG A 73 -6.59 2.60 8.40
CA ARG A 73 -7.42 1.43 8.72
C ARG A 73 -6.87 0.66 9.93
N PRO A 74 -7.72 -0.12 10.62
CA PRO A 74 -7.31 -0.84 11.81
C PRO A 74 -6.15 -1.82 11.56
N ALA A 75 -5.22 -1.93 12.51
CA ALA A 75 -4.04 -2.79 12.42
C ALA A 75 -4.35 -4.26 12.10
N ARG A 76 -5.53 -4.77 12.47
CA ARG A 76 -5.99 -6.13 12.12
C ARG A 76 -6.03 -6.43 10.61
N MET A 77 -6.02 -5.41 9.75
CA MET A 77 -6.00 -5.58 8.30
C MET A 77 -4.59 -5.82 7.75
N ILE A 78 -3.56 -5.54 8.54
CA ILE A 78 -2.16 -5.73 8.18
C ILE A 78 -1.86 -7.22 8.11
N LYS A 79 -1.28 -7.67 7.00
CA LYS A 79 -0.92 -9.07 6.77
C LYS A 79 0.49 -9.40 7.27
N ALA A 80 1.39 -8.43 7.24
CA ALA A 80 2.72 -8.50 7.82
C ALA A 80 3.25 -7.09 8.10
N THR A 81 4.21 -6.98 9.01
CA THR A 81 4.93 -5.73 9.28
C THR A 81 6.41 -6.01 9.37
N PHE A 82 7.23 -5.15 8.77
CA PHE A 82 8.68 -5.26 8.79
C PHE A 82 9.32 -3.91 9.13
N GLU A 83 10.45 -3.96 9.84
CA GLU A 83 11.32 -2.79 10.10
C GLU A 83 12.44 -2.66 9.07
N ALA A 84 12.58 -3.63 8.17
CA ALA A 84 13.63 -3.66 7.16
C ALA A 84 13.02 -3.75 5.75
N PRO A 85 13.46 -2.90 4.80
CA PRO A 85 12.86 -2.83 3.46
C PRO A 85 13.07 -4.10 2.64
N ASP A 86 14.20 -4.80 2.82
CA ASP A 86 14.50 -6.07 2.15
C ASP A 86 13.52 -7.17 2.55
N LYS A 87 13.13 -7.23 3.83
CA LYS A 87 12.12 -8.18 4.33
C LYS A 87 10.74 -7.87 3.80
N ALA A 88 10.38 -6.59 3.74
CA ALA A 88 9.12 -6.15 3.14
C ALA A 88 9.06 -6.47 1.63
N SER A 89 10.19 -6.29 0.92
CA SER A 89 10.28 -6.67 -0.49
C SER A 89 10.19 -8.18 -0.70
N ALA A 90 10.87 -8.98 0.12
CA ALA A 90 10.77 -10.43 0.07
C ALA A 90 9.31 -10.90 0.24
N TRP A 91 8.60 -10.35 1.23
CA TRP A 91 7.18 -10.62 1.41
C TRP A 91 6.36 -10.26 0.16
N TYR A 92 6.59 -9.08 -0.43
CA TYR A 92 5.90 -8.66 -1.65
C TYR A 92 6.13 -9.65 -2.80
N ARG A 93 7.38 -10.03 -3.04
CA ARG A 93 7.77 -11.01 -4.08
C ARG A 93 7.08 -12.35 -3.88
N ASP A 94 7.02 -12.84 -2.64
CA ASP A 94 6.34 -14.09 -2.31
C ASP A 94 4.84 -14.01 -2.62
N GLN A 95 4.17 -12.91 -2.22
CA GLN A 95 2.75 -12.74 -2.49
C GLN A 95 2.43 -12.65 -4.00
N VAL A 96 3.26 -11.95 -4.77
CA VAL A 96 3.09 -11.82 -6.22
C VAL A 96 3.36 -13.15 -6.92
N SER A 97 4.41 -13.87 -6.51
CA SER A 97 4.75 -15.18 -7.07
C SER A 97 3.64 -16.21 -6.83
N ASP A 98 3.05 -16.22 -5.63
CA ASP A 98 1.88 -17.03 -5.27
C ASP A 98 0.67 -16.73 -6.18
N LEU A 99 0.43 -15.46 -6.50
CA LEU A 99 -0.70 -15.05 -7.36
C LEU A 99 -0.43 -15.24 -8.86
N SER A 100 0.82 -15.24 -9.28
CA SER A 100 1.25 -15.21 -10.69
C SER A 100 0.53 -16.22 -11.61
N PRO A 101 0.33 -17.50 -11.23
CA PRO A 101 -0.39 -18.47 -12.07
C PRO A 101 -1.83 -18.06 -12.42
N SER A 102 -2.46 -17.24 -11.56
CA SER A 102 -3.86 -16.80 -11.67
C SER A 102 -4.04 -15.52 -12.49
N PHE A 103 -2.95 -14.83 -12.84
CA PHE A 103 -3.00 -13.61 -13.64
C PHE A 103 -3.68 -13.86 -15.00
N LEU A 104 -4.45 -12.88 -15.45
CA LEU A 104 -5.18 -12.95 -16.71
C LEU A 104 -4.23 -12.95 -17.91
N THR A 105 -3.23 -12.06 -17.90
CA THR A 105 -2.34 -11.84 -19.03
C THR A 105 -1.05 -12.63 -18.88
N ASP A 106 -0.51 -13.16 -19.97
CA ASP A 106 0.82 -13.79 -19.95
C ASP A 106 1.95 -12.75 -19.82
N HIS A 107 1.66 -11.50 -20.19
CA HIS A 107 2.54 -10.37 -19.97
C HIS A 107 2.87 -10.19 -18.49
N ASP A 108 1.88 -10.27 -17.60
CA ASP A 108 2.09 -10.15 -16.16
C ASP A 108 2.76 -11.38 -15.53
N LYS A 109 2.74 -12.53 -16.23
CA LYS A 109 3.41 -13.78 -15.81
C LYS A 109 4.87 -13.86 -16.29
N ASN A 110 5.28 -12.98 -17.20
CA ASN A 110 6.61 -13.01 -17.78
C ASN A 110 7.68 -12.81 -16.68
N SER A 111 8.59 -13.77 -16.54
CA SER A 111 9.57 -13.80 -15.45
C SER A 111 10.58 -12.64 -15.51
N ALA A 112 11.03 -12.25 -16.70
CA ALA A 112 11.93 -11.12 -16.87
C ALA A 112 11.25 -9.81 -16.45
N ARG A 113 10.01 -9.61 -16.85
CA ARG A 113 9.21 -8.45 -16.43
C ARG A 113 8.96 -8.44 -14.92
N GLN A 114 8.66 -9.60 -14.33
CA GLN A 114 8.51 -9.69 -12.88
C GLN A 114 9.81 -9.35 -12.16
N ALA A 115 10.97 -9.79 -12.68
CA ALA A 115 12.26 -9.42 -12.14
C ALA A 115 12.50 -7.89 -12.19
N ASP A 116 12.19 -7.24 -13.31
CA ASP A 116 12.30 -5.78 -13.44
C ASP A 116 11.38 -5.04 -12.46
N TRP A 117 10.13 -5.51 -12.32
CA TRP A 117 9.20 -4.96 -11.32
C TRP A 117 9.81 -5.11 -9.93
N PHE A 118 10.25 -6.30 -9.57
CA PHE A 118 10.76 -6.56 -8.23
C PHE A 118 12.02 -5.75 -7.91
N ALA A 119 12.89 -5.49 -8.90
CA ALA A 119 14.02 -4.57 -8.74
C ALA A 119 13.54 -3.13 -8.47
N ALA A 120 12.55 -2.64 -9.22
CA ALA A 120 11.97 -1.32 -8.98
C ALA A 120 11.27 -1.22 -7.59
N ALA A 121 10.68 -2.32 -7.13
CA ALA A 121 10.12 -2.44 -5.80
C ALA A 121 11.19 -2.36 -4.69
N ASP A 122 12.32 -3.08 -4.85
CA ASP A 122 13.46 -2.98 -3.93
C ASP A 122 13.96 -1.55 -3.83
N ASP A 123 14.20 -0.91 -4.97
CA ASP A 123 14.66 0.48 -5.03
C ASP A 123 13.68 1.40 -4.30
N ARG A 124 12.37 1.28 -4.61
CA ARG A 124 11.31 2.09 -4.00
C ARG A 124 11.27 1.95 -2.48
N LEU A 125 11.36 0.74 -1.95
CA LEU A 125 11.40 0.51 -0.50
C LEU A 125 12.70 1.01 0.12
N GLY A 126 13.82 0.88 -0.59
CA GLY A 126 15.14 1.31 -0.16
C GLY A 126 15.23 2.80 0.17
N TRP A 127 14.43 3.64 -0.48
CA TRP A 127 14.29 5.06 -0.15
C TRP A 127 13.05 5.43 0.67
N GLY A 128 12.37 4.45 1.26
CA GLY A 128 11.23 4.66 2.16
C GLY A 128 9.90 4.89 1.44
N GLY A 129 9.74 4.30 0.26
CA GLY A 129 8.54 4.42 -0.55
C GLY A 129 7.48 3.35 -0.34
N ASP A 130 6.30 3.61 -0.91
CA ASP A 130 5.22 2.63 -1.01
C ASP A 130 5.32 1.86 -2.34
N ILE A 131 4.96 0.57 -2.32
CA ILE A 131 4.73 -0.25 -3.51
C ILE A 131 3.25 -0.59 -3.63
N VAL A 132 2.75 -0.54 -4.86
CA VAL A 132 1.41 -1.02 -5.22
C VAL A 132 1.53 -1.96 -6.40
N GLY A 133 0.93 -3.14 -6.26
CA GLY A 133 0.64 -4.03 -7.36
C GLY A 133 -0.83 -4.38 -7.41
N GLY A 134 -1.35 -4.48 -8.64
CA GLY A 134 -2.73 -4.80 -8.95
C GLY A 134 -2.79 -5.58 -10.25
N TRP A 135 -3.53 -6.69 -10.25
CA TRP A 135 -3.61 -7.61 -11.39
C TRP A 135 -5.04 -8.09 -11.59
N TYR A 136 -5.48 -8.06 -12.84
CA TYR A 136 -6.69 -8.78 -13.23
C TYR A 136 -6.40 -10.28 -13.22
N LEU A 137 -7.31 -11.02 -12.61
CA LEU A 137 -7.26 -12.48 -12.57
C LEU A 137 -8.16 -13.06 -13.66
N ARG A 138 -8.02 -14.36 -13.92
CA ARG A 138 -8.99 -15.07 -14.77
C ARG A 138 -10.41 -14.93 -14.19
N GLY A 139 -11.41 -14.82 -15.06
CA GLY A 139 -12.80 -14.55 -14.66
C GLY A 139 -13.03 -13.07 -14.35
N THR A 140 -13.75 -12.78 -13.26
CA THR A 140 -14.09 -11.42 -12.82
C THR A 140 -13.21 -10.92 -11.67
N GLY A 141 -12.12 -11.61 -11.35
CA GLY A 141 -11.30 -11.34 -10.18
C GLY A 141 -10.28 -10.22 -10.36
N PHE A 142 -9.91 -9.61 -9.25
CA PHE A 142 -8.76 -8.70 -9.12
C PHE A 142 -7.98 -9.06 -7.86
N ALA A 143 -6.65 -9.06 -7.96
CA ALA A 143 -5.78 -9.17 -6.81
C ALA A 143 -4.92 -7.93 -6.68
N SER A 144 -4.54 -7.62 -5.45
CA SER A 144 -3.65 -6.51 -5.18
C SER A 144 -2.75 -6.84 -3.99
N VAL A 145 -1.51 -6.38 -4.07
CA VAL A 145 -0.52 -6.49 -3.00
C VAL A 145 0.09 -5.10 -2.80
N GLN A 146 0.15 -4.61 -1.57
CA GLN A 146 0.71 -3.31 -1.24
C GLN A 146 1.68 -3.41 -0.08
N VAL A 147 2.72 -2.60 -0.13
CA VAL A 147 3.64 -2.37 0.99
C VAL A 147 3.68 -0.88 1.23
N VAL A 148 3.29 -0.46 2.44
CA VAL A 148 3.12 0.95 2.77
C VAL A 148 4.09 1.33 3.87
N ALA A 149 5.01 2.25 3.55
CA ALA A 149 5.93 2.87 4.48
C ALA A 149 5.14 3.73 5.47
N CYS A 150 5.27 3.46 6.76
CA CYS A 150 4.62 4.24 7.81
C CYS A 150 5.46 5.47 8.20
N SER A 151 5.08 6.11 9.30
CA SER A 151 5.64 7.35 9.84
C SER A 151 7.17 7.53 9.68
N PRO A 152 7.61 8.60 8.99
CA PRO A 152 6.80 9.44 8.09
C PRO A 152 6.55 8.74 6.74
N ASN A 153 5.29 8.56 6.36
CA ASN A 153 4.98 8.20 4.98
C ASN A 153 5.36 9.38 4.06
N ARG A 154 5.99 9.11 2.91
CA ARG A 154 6.50 10.21 2.06
C ARG A 154 5.43 11.03 1.34
N ILE A 155 4.24 10.47 1.12
CA ILE A 155 3.12 11.15 0.45
C ILE A 155 2.22 11.83 1.48
N ARG A 156 1.96 11.16 2.60
CA ARG A 156 1.10 11.63 3.69
C ARG A 156 1.84 11.55 5.04
N PRO A 157 2.82 12.44 5.30
CA PRO A 157 3.70 12.33 6.47
C PRO A 157 2.99 12.47 7.81
N THR A 158 1.80 13.08 7.82
CA THR A 158 0.98 13.29 9.02
C THR A 158 0.06 12.12 9.34
N ILE A 159 -0.06 11.12 8.46
CA ILE A 159 -0.81 9.90 8.80
C ILE A 159 -0.02 9.09 9.83
N PRO A 160 -0.62 8.77 11.00
CA PRO A 160 0.07 8.01 12.03
C PRO A 160 0.28 6.54 11.63
N CYS A 161 1.23 5.89 12.28
CA CYS A 161 1.41 4.45 12.20
C CYS A 161 0.22 3.75 12.88
N PRO A 162 -0.45 2.76 12.25
CA PRO A 162 -1.58 2.05 12.85
C PRO A 162 -1.21 1.14 14.03
N MET A 163 0.08 0.91 14.30
CA MET A 163 0.60 0.08 15.40
C MET A 163 1.15 0.90 16.57
N ARG A 164 1.05 2.24 16.54
CA ARG A 164 1.54 3.12 17.62
C ARG A 164 0.39 3.80 18.34
#